data_AF-A0A9Q0T959-F1
#
_entry.id   AF-A0A9Q0T959-F1
#
_cell.length_a   1.000
_cell.length_b   1.000
_cell.length_c   1.000
_cell.angle_alpha   90.00
_cell.angle_beta   90.00
_cell.angle_gamma   90.00
#
_symmetry.space_group_name_H-M   'P 1'
#
loop_
_entity.id
_entity.type
_entity.pdbx_description
1 polymer ?
#
loop_
_entity_poly.entity_id
_entity_poly.type
_entity_poly.pdbx_seq_one_letter_code
_entity_poly.pdbx_strand_id
1 'polypeptide(L)'
;MYGSNKAVTDDTDRTEFRKTEKKYKLYYDQNSKRKKQPKQVDLSEVLDFKSFLDSYHQNGELPPEIVVVDCRFDRPVFGLESRPGFYFIPGALSVDEQCRWIRDSLMSFPQPPNRTNHNAIYGPISDLFAAVKERKVLVEDENMPAGLDSGSNGCVGNEDTCRWSFCEEDSVLSRGRSCKSVSASVLLRKLRWSTLGLQFDWSKRNYNVSLPHNKIPDELCQLAKKLAAPAMPMGEEFQPEAAIVNYFASEIGGKLVTPDLPWTLVI
;
A
#
# COMPACT_ATOMS: atom_id res chain seq x y z
N MET A 1 15.19 -53.43 5.53
CA MET A 1 16.16 -52.48 4.94
C MET A 1 15.50 -51.73 3.81
N TYR A 2 14.82 -50.63 4.12
CA TYR A 2 14.40 -49.53 3.24
C TYR A 2 14.04 -48.43 4.25
N GLY A 3 14.81 -47.38 4.48
CA GLY A 3 15.49 -46.54 3.51
C GLY A 3 14.86 -45.16 3.66
N SER A 4 15.27 -44.43 4.71
CA SER A 4 14.85 -43.06 5.00
C SER A 4 15.13 -42.15 3.81
N ASN A 5 14.09 -41.76 3.08
CA ASN A 5 14.12 -40.53 2.30
C ASN A 5 13.46 -39.43 3.11
N LYS A 6 14.21 -38.88 4.07
CA LYS A 6 13.96 -37.52 4.53
C LYS A 6 14.00 -36.63 3.28
N ALA A 7 12.94 -35.85 3.08
CA ALA A 7 12.93 -34.74 2.14
C ALA A 7 14.02 -33.72 2.54
N VAL A 8 15.25 -33.97 2.10
CA VAL A 8 16.39 -33.05 2.18
C VAL A 8 16.68 -32.64 0.75
N THR A 9 15.85 -31.78 0.19
CA THR A 9 16.08 -31.14 -1.12
C THR A 9 15.08 -30.00 -1.29
N ASP A 10 15.42 -28.81 -0.76
CA ASP A 10 14.94 -27.51 -1.31
C ASP A 10 15.59 -26.26 -0.68
N ASP A 11 16.39 -26.40 0.40
CA ASP A 11 16.90 -25.22 1.14
C ASP A 11 18.27 -24.70 0.69
N THR A 12 18.99 -25.44 -0.17
CA THR A 12 20.34 -25.07 -0.63
C THR A 12 20.36 -23.99 -1.71
N ASP A 13 19.26 -23.77 -2.43
CA ASP A 13 19.18 -22.80 -3.56
C ASP A 13 18.48 -21.48 -3.20
N ARG A 14 18.21 -21.25 -1.91
CA ARG A 14 17.51 -20.04 -1.47
C ARG A 14 18.53 -18.95 -1.14
N THR A 15 18.38 -17.79 -1.78
CA THR A 15 19.12 -16.57 -1.41
C THR A 15 18.90 -16.25 0.07
N GLU A 16 19.89 -15.61 0.71
CA GLU A 16 19.77 -15.18 2.11
C GLU A 16 18.50 -14.35 2.34
N PHE A 17 18.15 -13.49 1.38
CA PHE A 17 16.88 -12.77 1.39
C PHE A 17 15.65 -13.70 1.52
N ARG A 18 15.57 -14.77 0.73
CA ARG A 18 14.44 -15.72 0.76
C ARG A 18 14.41 -16.55 2.04
N LYS A 19 15.56 -16.79 2.69
CA LYS A 19 15.65 -17.46 3.98
C LYS A 19 15.13 -16.54 5.08
N THR A 20 15.57 -15.29 5.11
CA THR A 20 15.12 -14.26 6.06
C THR A 20 13.63 -13.97 5.90
N GLU A 21 13.14 -13.79 4.67
CA GLU A 21 11.70 -13.62 4.39
C GLU A 21 10.89 -14.81 4.95
N LYS A 22 11.35 -16.03 4.70
CA LYS A 22 10.73 -17.25 5.25
C LYS A 22 10.74 -17.25 6.77
N LYS A 23 11.82 -16.80 7.43
CA LYS A 23 11.95 -16.77 8.89
C LYS A 23 10.88 -15.88 9.54
N TYR A 24 10.64 -14.70 8.97
CA TYR A 24 9.72 -13.70 9.53
C TYR A 24 8.30 -13.75 8.98
N LYS A 25 8.03 -14.63 8.02
CA LYS A 25 6.68 -14.84 7.49
C LYS A 25 5.75 -15.38 8.59
N LEU A 26 4.53 -14.87 8.64
CA LEU A 26 3.50 -15.36 9.54
C LEU A 26 3.04 -16.76 9.10
N TYR A 27 3.27 -17.75 9.96
CA TYR A 27 2.70 -19.09 9.82
C TYR A 27 1.70 -19.35 10.93
N TYR A 28 0.81 -20.30 10.72
CA TYR A 28 -0.16 -20.74 11.72
C TYR A 28 0.14 -22.19 12.08
N ASP A 29 -0.06 -22.53 13.36
CA ASP A 29 0.09 -23.90 13.82
C ASP A 29 -1.00 -24.78 13.22
N GLN A 30 -0.58 -25.82 12.50
CA GLN A 30 -1.49 -26.74 11.81
C GLN A 30 -2.14 -27.77 12.74
N ASN A 31 -1.73 -27.83 14.01
CA ASN A 31 -2.06 -28.91 14.94
C ASN A 31 -3.26 -28.62 15.89
N SER A 32 -3.92 -27.46 15.81
CA SER A 32 -5.03 -27.15 16.72
C SER A 32 -6.40 -27.39 16.06
N LYS A 33 -7.18 -28.33 16.61
CA LYS A 33 -8.62 -28.50 16.32
C LYS A 33 -9.48 -27.31 16.83
N ARG A 34 -8.86 -26.21 17.27
CA ARG A 34 -9.45 -24.92 17.67
C ARG A 34 -8.63 -23.78 17.06
N LYS A 35 -9.23 -22.58 16.96
CA LYS A 35 -8.72 -21.32 16.35
C LYS A 35 -7.23 -21.33 16.02
N LYS A 36 -6.88 -21.20 14.73
CA LYS A 36 -5.49 -21.12 14.22
C LYS A 36 -4.72 -20.07 15.02
N GLN A 37 -3.73 -20.49 15.81
CA GLN A 37 -2.83 -19.56 16.46
C GLN A 37 -1.62 -19.29 15.56
N PRO A 38 -1.18 -18.03 15.46
CA PRO A 38 0.05 -17.72 14.74
C PRO A 38 1.23 -18.36 15.47
N LYS A 39 2.10 -19.01 14.70
CA LYS A 39 3.35 -19.57 15.19
C LYS A 39 4.22 -18.44 15.72
N GLN A 40 4.76 -18.60 16.92
CA GLN A 40 5.68 -17.64 17.50
C GLN A 40 6.97 -17.57 16.64
N VAL A 41 7.40 -16.34 16.35
CA VAL A 41 8.63 -16.04 15.62
C VAL A 41 9.54 -15.25 16.54
N ASP A 42 10.82 -15.61 16.57
CA ASP A 42 11.83 -14.82 17.29
C ASP A 42 12.15 -13.54 16.52
N LEU A 43 11.97 -12.40 17.18
CA LEU A 43 12.19 -11.06 16.64
C LEU A 43 13.43 -10.38 17.23
N SER A 44 14.27 -11.11 17.98
CA SER A 44 15.48 -10.57 18.63
C SER A 44 16.47 -9.93 17.65
N GLU A 45 16.53 -10.43 16.42
CA GLU A 45 17.37 -9.89 15.34
C GLU A 45 16.71 -8.72 14.57
N VAL A 46 15.45 -8.37 14.88
CA VAL A 46 14.76 -7.25 14.23
C VAL A 46 15.19 -5.95 14.90
N LEU A 47 15.70 -5.02 14.08
CA LEU A 47 16.06 -3.68 14.55
C LEU A 47 14.81 -2.93 15.00
N ASP A 48 14.77 -2.54 16.28
CA ASP A 48 13.72 -1.69 16.84
C ASP A 48 14.18 -0.22 16.85
N PHE A 49 13.77 0.52 15.82
CA PHE A 49 14.12 1.93 15.67
C PHE A 49 13.56 2.83 16.76
N LYS A 50 12.47 2.42 17.43
CA LYS A 50 11.93 3.18 18.57
C LYS A 50 12.85 3.04 19.78
N SER A 51 13.32 1.81 20.05
CA SER A 51 14.28 1.54 21.11
C SER A 51 15.55 2.38 20.95
N PHE A 52 16.06 2.53 19.72
CA PHE A 52 17.22 3.38 19.45
C PHE A 52 16.97 4.86 19.75
N LEU A 53 15.79 5.38 19.41
CA LEU A 53 15.42 6.76 19.78
C LEU A 53 15.37 6.94 21.30
N ASP A 54 14.77 5.98 22.01
CA ASP A 54 14.63 6.02 23.47
C ASP A 54 16.01 5.95 24.16
N SER A 55 16.92 5.07 23.71
CA SER A 55 18.30 4.99 24.21
C SER A 55 19.12 6.24 23.92
N TYR A 56 18.98 6.81 22.72
CA TYR A 56 19.64 8.06 22.33
C TYR A 56 19.23 9.22 23.24
N HIS A 57 17.93 9.36 23.54
CA HIS A 57 17.45 10.41 24.44
C HIS A 57 17.86 10.20 25.91
N GLN A 58 17.98 8.96 26.37
CA GLN A 58 18.32 8.65 27.76
C GLN A 58 19.81 8.86 28.04
N ASN A 59 20.68 8.24 27.24
CA ASN A 59 22.11 8.13 27.54
C ASN A 59 23.02 8.51 26.36
N GLY A 60 22.46 8.86 25.19
CA GLY A 60 23.24 9.10 23.97
C GLY A 60 23.91 7.85 23.39
N GLU A 61 23.54 6.67 23.89
CA GLU A 61 24.11 5.39 23.45
C GLU A 61 23.35 4.85 22.24
N LEU A 62 24.11 4.43 21.22
CA LEU A 62 23.61 3.77 20.03
C LEU A 62 24.50 2.58 19.69
N PRO A 63 23.97 1.51 19.08
CA PRO A 63 24.79 0.45 18.53
C PRO A 63 25.78 1.01 17.49
N PRO A 64 26.99 0.43 17.36
CA PRO A 64 28.01 0.91 16.41
C PRO A 64 27.53 1.01 14.96
N GLU A 65 26.54 0.20 14.59
CA GLU A 65 25.97 0.12 13.24
C GLU A 65 25.05 1.30 12.90
N ILE A 66 24.56 2.02 13.92
CA ILE A 66 23.63 3.14 13.79
C ILE A 66 24.41 4.45 13.86
N VAL A 67 24.22 5.31 12.87
CA VAL A 67 24.82 6.65 12.83
C VAL A 67 23.75 7.72 12.98
N VAL A 68 24.04 8.75 13.76
CA VAL A 68 23.20 9.96 13.80
C VAL A 68 23.57 10.83 12.61
N VAL A 69 22.58 11.23 11.82
CA VAL A 69 22.76 12.08 10.66
C VAL A 69 22.64 13.52 11.09
N ASP A 70 23.75 14.26 11.03
CA ASP A 70 23.74 15.71 11.22
C ASP A 70 23.09 16.40 10.01
N CYS A 71 21.78 16.51 10.08
CA CYS A 71 20.94 17.26 9.18
C CYS A 71 20.12 18.22 10.03
N ARG A 72 19.88 19.45 9.55
CA ARG A 72 19.08 20.46 10.25
C ARG A 72 17.59 20.10 10.24
N PHE A 73 17.26 18.96 10.83
CA PHE A 73 15.93 18.40 10.93
C PHE A 73 15.37 18.62 12.33
N ASP A 74 14.05 18.66 12.46
CA ASP A 74 13.36 18.98 13.72
C ASP A 74 13.48 17.88 14.78
N ARG A 75 14.04 16.73 14.43
CA ARG A 75 14.18 15.53 15.26
C ARG A 75 15.39 14.70 14.84
N PRO A 76 15.85 13.75 15.68
CA PRO A 76 16.94 12.85 15.35
C PRO A 76 16.64 12.04 14.09
N VAL A 77 17.59 12.04 13.16
CA VAL A 77 17.60 11.20 11.96
C VAL A 77 18.75 10.23 12.09
N PHE A 78 18.48 8.97 11.79
CA PHE A 78 19.47 7.90 11.91
C PHE A 78 19.70 7.24 10.56
N GLY A 79 20.90 6.70 10.38
CA GLY A 79 21.28 5.88 9.23
C GLY A 79 21.95 4.59 9.68
N LEU A 80 22.21 3.71 8.71
CA LEU A 80 23.00 2.50 8.91
C LEU A 80 24.36 2.67 8.26
N GLU A 81 25.45 2.46 9.01
CA GLU A 81 26.82 2.60 8.49
C GLU A 81 27.05 1.68 7.28
N SER A 82 26.54 0.44 7.36
CA SER A 82 26.65 -0.55 6.28
C SER A 82 25.75 -0.29 5.07
N ARG A 83 24.84 0.70 5.15
CA ARG A 83 23.88 1.05 4.08
C ARG A 83 23.83 2.57 3.86
N PRO A 84 24.88 3.18 3.27
CA PRO A 84 24.84 4.59 2.90
C PRO A 84 23.62 4.92 2.02
N GLY A 85 22.93 6.02 2.33
CA GLY A 85 21.69 6.42 1.66
C GLY A 85 20.41 5.84 2.26
N PHE A 86 20.51 4.93 3.24
CA PHE A 86 19.36 4.50 4.03
C PHE A 86 19.23 5.35 5.29
N TYR A 87 18.06 5.95 5.46
CA TYR A 87 17.72 6.80 6.60
C TYR A 87 16.41 6.37 7.23
N PHE A 88 16.29 6.52 8.54
CA PHE A 88 15.04 6.31 9.26
C PHE A 88 14.83 7.39 10.32
N ILE A 89 13.55 7.71 10.53
CA ILE A 89 13.10 8.79 11.41
C ILE A 89 12.01 8.22 12.33
N PRO A 90 12.37 7.71 13.52
CA PRO A 90 11.40 7.10 14.43
C PRO A 90 10.36 8.14 14.87
N GLY A 91 9.08 7.80 14.76
CA GLY A 91 8.00 8.71 15.14
C GLY A 91 7.93 9.97 14.27
N ALA A 92 8.30 9.90 12.98
CA ALA A 92 8.29 11.02 12.04
C ALA A 92 6.95 11.80 11.97
N LEU A 93 5.84 11.15 12.28
CA LEU A 93 4.49 11.71 12.24
C LEU A 93 3.90 11.79 13.65
N SER A 94 3.32 12.95 13.98
CA SER A 94 2.46 13.11 15.16
C SER A 94 1.20 12.24 15.05
N VAL A 95 0.54 11.99 16.18
CA VAL A 95 -0.72 11.22 16.22
C VAL A 95 -1.80 11.87 15.35
N ASP A 96 -1.85 13.20 15.32
CA ASP A 96 -2.82 13.95 14.51
C ASP A 96 -2.53 13.81 13.01
N GLU A 97 -1.26 13.91 12.59
CA GLU A 97 -0.85 13.64 11.21
C GLU A 97 -1.19 12.20 10.81
N GLN A 98 -0.88 11.21 11.66
CA GLN A 98 -1.23 9.81 11.40
C GLN A 98 -2.75 9.63 11.22
N CYS A 99 -3.56 10.19 12.12
CA CYS A 99 -5.02 10.11 12.00
C CYS A 99 -5.55 10.79 10.74
N ARG A 100 -4.96 11.92 10.34
CA ARG A 100 -5.30 12.63 9.10
C ARG A 100 -4.99 11.78 7.88
N TRP A 101 -3.77 11.26 7.77
CA TRP A 101 -3.36 10.46 6.61
C TRP A 101 -4.10 9.13 6.51
N ILE A 102 -4.41 8.49 7.64
CA ILE A 102 -5.27 7.30 7.64
C ILE A 102 -6.65 7.63 7.07
N ARG A 103 -7.26 8.75 7.51
CA ARG A 103 -8.57 9.19 7.00
C ARG A 103 -8.51 9.46 5.49
N ASP A 104 -7.54 10.26 5.05
CA ASP A 104 -7.41 10.65 3.65
C ASP A 104 -7.09 9.45 2.76
N SER A 105 -6.30 8.49 3.26
CA SER A 105 -6.03 7.22 2.57
C SER A 105 -7.28 6.40 2.29
N LEU A 106 -8.32 6.49 3.12
CA LEU A 106 -9.55 5.73 2.94
C LEU A 106 -10.63 6.52 2.20
N MET A 107 -10.62 7.84 2.33
CA MET A 107 -11.72 8.70 1.88
C MET A 107 -11.39 9.52 0.63
N SER A 108 -10.17 10.05 0.50
CA SER A 108 -9.80 10.97 -0.57
C SER A 108 -8.89 10.32 -1.62
N PHE A 109 -7.87 9.58 -1.20
CA PHE A 109 -6.88 9.03 -2.11
C PHE A 109 -7.44 8.03 -3.13
N PRO A 110 -8.42 7.15 -2.80
CA PRO A 110 -8.96 6.20 -3.77
C PRO A 110 -10.04 6.82 -4.68
N GLN A 111 -10.37 8.10 -4.53
CA GLN A 111 -11.41 8.75 -5.33
C GLN A 111 -10.93 9.00 -6.76
N PRO A 112 -11.78 8.78 -7.79
CA PRO A 112 -11.46 9.15 -9.17
C PRO A 112 -11.02 10.62 -9.28
N PRO A 113 -10.10 10.98 -10.20
CA PRO A 113 -9.50 10.15 -11.24
C PRO A 113 -8.35 9.24 -10.77
N ASN A 114 -8.03 9.22 -9.48
CA ASN A 114 -7.01 8.30 -8.96
C ASN A 114 -7.43 6.85 -9.23
N ARG A 115 -6.44 6.01 -9.54
CA ARG A 115 -6.69 4.60 -9.86
C ARG A 115 -6.50 3.76 -8.62
N THR A 116 -7.25 2.68 -8.57
CA THR A 116 -7.17 1.63 -7.56
C THR A 116 -7.11 0.27 -8.25
N ASN A 117 -6.85 -0.79 -7.47
CA ASN A 117 -6.93 -2.15 -7.99
C ASN A 117 -8.35 -2.57 -8.47
N HIS A 118 -9.39 -1.80 -8.13
CA HIS A 118 -10.77 -2.08 -8.56
C HIS A 118 -11.07 -1.60 -9.97
N ASN A 119 -10.32 -0.61 -10.49
CA ASN A 119 -10.57 -0.01 -11.79
C ASN A 119 -10.54 -1.02 -12.95
N ALA A 120 -9.75 -2.09 -12.83
CA ALA A 120 -9.64 -3.11 -13.88
C ALA A 120 -10.95 -3.90 -14.11
N ILE A 121 -11.82 -3.99 -13.10
CA ILE A 121 -13.06 -4.78 -13.16
C ILE A 121 -14.29 -3.87 -13.17
N TYR A 122 -14.31 -2.87 -12.29
CA TYR A 122 -15.50 -2.06 -12.02
C TYR A 122 -15.43 -0.66 -12.63
N GLY A 123 -14.27 -0.26 -13.16
CA GLY A 123 -14.01 1.13 -13.50
C GLY A 123 -13.81 2.01 -12.26
N PRO A 124 -13.87 3.35 -12.42
CA PRO A 124 -13.76 4.28 -11.31
C PRO A 124 -14.88 4.06 -10.29
N ILE A 125 -14.52 3.99 -9.00
CA ILE A 125 -15.49 3.86 -7.90
C ILE A 125 -15.37 5.09 -7.01
N SER A 126 -16.42 5.91 -6.99
CA SER A 126 -16.51 7.06 -6.08
C SER A 126 -17.11 6.64 -4.74
N ASP A 127 -16.71 7.33 -3.67
CA ASP A 127 -17.34 7.29 -2.35
C ASP A 127 -17.46 5.90 -1.71
N LEU A 128 -16.52 5.00 -2.02
CA LEU A 128 -16.51 3.63 -1.50
C LEU A 128 -16.64 3.58 0.03
N PHE A 129 -15.94 4.45 0.76
CA PHE A 129 -16.01 4.47 2.21
C PHE A 129 -17.39 4.93 2.74
N ALA A 130 -18.04 5.89 2.09
CA ALA A 130 -19.39 6.31 2.43
C ALA A 130 -20.40 5.20 2.12
N ALA A 131 -20.26 4.56 0.96
CA ALA A 131 -21.07 3.41 0.56
C ALA A 131 -20.99 2.25 1.57
N VAL A 132 -19.82 2.03 2.21
CA VAL A 132 -19.69 1.05 3.30
C VAL A 132 -20.53 1.45 4.52
N LYS A 133 -20.49 2.73 4.93
CA LYS A 133 -21.28 3.21 6.08
C LYS A 133 -22.78 3.08 5.83
N GLU A 134 -23.19 3.31 4.59
CA GLU A 134 -24.57 3.24 4.14
C GLU A 134 -24.99 1.80 3.76
N ARG A 135 -24.08 0.82 3.89
CA ARG A 135 -24.33 -0.60 3.56
C ARG A 135 -24.79 -0.82 2.10
N LYS A 136 -24.31 0.03 1.20
CA LYS A 136 -24.63 -0.05 -0.23
C LYS A 136 -23.97 -1.23 -0.92
N VAL A 137 -24.56 -1.61 -2.04
CA VAL A 137 -24.09 -2.67 -2.93
C VAL A 137 -23.78 -2.06 -4.29
N LEU A 138 -22.62 -2.40 -4.86
CA LEU A 138 -22.26 -2.03 -6.23
C LEU A 138 -22.91 -3.03 -7.18
N VAL A 139 -23.67 -2.53 -8.16
CA VAL A 139 -24.57 -3.31 -9.01
C VAL A 139 -24.24 -3.01 -10.47
N GLU A 140 -24.24 -4.05 -11.31
CA GLU A 140 -24.02 -3.95 -12.75
C GLU A 140 -25.31 -3.53 -13.47
N ASP A 141 -25.25 -2.49 -14.31
CA ASP A 141 -26.35 -2.15 -15.21
C ASP A 141 -26.28 -3.00 -16.47
N GLU A 142 -27.17 -3.99 -16.59
CA GLU A 142 -27.25 -4.90 -17.74
C GLU A 142 -27.78 -4.24 -19.02
N ASN A 143 -28.35 -3.03 -18.94
CA ASN A 143 -28.82 -2.30 -20.13
C ASN A 143 -27.68 -1.66 -20.91
N MET A 144 -26.45 -1.69 -20.39
CA MET A 144 -25.27 -1.17 -21.05
C MET A 144 -24.48 -2.30 -21.72
N PRO A 145 -24.18 -2.20 -23.02
CA PRO A 145 -23.49 -3.26 -23.75
C PRO A 145 -22.10 -3.53 -23.16
N ALA A 146 -21.73 -4.81 -23.09
CA ALA A 146 -20.41 -5.24 -22.65
C ALA A 146 -19.35 -4.92 -23.72
N GLY A 147 -18.73 -3.74 -23.61
CA GLY A 147 -17.42 -3.48 -24.21
C GLY A 147 -17.35 -2.26 -25.13
N LEU A 148 -16.57 -1.28 -24.70
CA LEU A 148 -15.38 -0.92 -25.46
C LEU A 148 -14.22 -1.11 -24.48
N ASP A 149 -13.30 -2.02 -24.81
CA ASP A 149 -12.00 -2.06 -24.16
C ASP A 149 -11.40 -0.66 -24.30
N SER A 150 -11.36 0.09 -23.19
CA SER A 150 -10.79 1.45 -23.19
C SER A 150 -9.26 1.36 -23.19
N GLY A 151 -8.74 0.76 -24.24
CA GLY A 151 -7.45 1.05 -24.84
C GLY A 151 -7.65 1.86 -26.12
N SER A 152 -8.29 3.04 -26.05
CA SER A 152 -8.25 3.99 -27.15
C SER A 152 -8.35 5.43 -26.67
N ASN A 153 -7.37 6.23 -27.11
CA ASN A 153 -7.33 7.68 -27.02
C ASN A 153 -8.51 8.30 -27.79
N GLY A 154 -9.22 9.26 -27.20
CA GLY A 154 -10.22 10.07 -27.90
C GLY A 154 -10.92 11.06 -26.97
N CYS A 155 -10.92 12.33 -27.36
CA CYS A 155 -11.33 13.49 -26.57
C CYS A 155 -12.86 13.72 -26.59
N VAL A 156 -13.38 14.25 -25.46
CA VAL A 156 -14.58 15.10 -25.28
C VAL A 156 -15.95 14.53 -25.68
N GLY A 157 -16.79 14.29 -24.67
CA GLY A 157 -18.24 14.17 -24.78
C GLY A 157 -18.87 13.72 -23.45
N ASN A 158 -19.85 14.48 -22.95
CA ASN A 158 -20.56 14.31 -21.68
C ASN A 158 -21.21 12.92 -21.48
N GLU A 159 -21.40 12.57 -20.20
CA GLU A 159 -22.05 11.36 -19.62
C GLU A 159 -21.17 10.10 -19.57
N ASP A 160 -20.27 10.07 -18.57
CA ASP A 160 -19.62 8.85 -18.07
C ASP A 160 -20.71 7.86 -17.61
N THR A 161 -21.16 7.01 -18.53
CA THR A 161 -22.19 6.02 -18.25
C THR A 161 -21.50 4.86 -17.53
N CYS A 162 -21.30 5.01 -16.22
CA CYS A 162 -20.70 3.99 -15.37
C CYS A 162 -21.57 2.74 -15.36
N ARG A 163 -21.08 1.66 -15.98
CA ARG A 163 -21.69 0.31 -15.94
C ARG A 163 -21.98 -0.19 -14.52
N TRP A 164 -21.23 0.30 -13.53
CA TRP A 164 -21.38 -0.06 -12.13
C TRP A 164 -21.82 1.15 -11.32
N SER A 165 -22.86 0.97 -10.50
CA SER A 165 -23.33 2.02 -9.60
C SER A 165 -23.72 1.46 -8.23
N PHE A 166 -23.61 2.28 -7.18
CA PHE A 166 -24.07 1.90 -5.86
C PHE A 166 -25.58 2.04 -5.74
N CYS A 167 -26.22 1.03 -5.14
CA CYS A 167 -27.64 1.01 -4.81
C CYS A 167 -27.85 0.55 -3.37
N GLU A 168 -29.02 0.87 -2.81
CA GLU A 168 -29.47 0.32 -1.53
C GLU A 168 -29.72 -1.19 -1.66
N GLU A 169 -29.40 -1.95 -0.62
CA GLU A 169 -29.49 -3.42 -0.61
C GLU A 169 -30.92 -3.91 -0.93
N ASP A 170 -31.95 -3.22 -0.40
CA ASP A 170 -33.37 -3.53 -0.63
C ASP A 170 -33.79 -3.34 -2.10
N SER A 171 -33.11 -2.44 -2.83
CA SER A 171 -33.38 -2.16 -4.24
C SER A 171 -32.82 -3.25 -5.17
N VAL A 172 -31.90 -4.09 -4.67
CA VAL A 172 -31.33 -5.20 -5.45
C VAL A 172 -32.29 -6.40 -5.47
N LEU A 173 -33.00 -6.64 -4.37
CA LEU A 173 -33.99 -7.73 -4.26
C LEU A 173 -35.14 -7.59 -5.27
N SER A 174 -35.45 -6.36 -5.68
CA SER A 174 -36.49 -6.03 -6.64
C SER A 174 -36.05 -6.12 -8.11
N ARG A 175 -34.74 -6.25 -8.40
CA ARG A 175 -34.17 -6.23 -9.77
C ARG A 175 -34.01 -7.62 -10.44
N GLY A 176 -34.58 -8.68 -9.87
CA GLY A 176 -34.52 -10.01 -10.48
C GLY A 176 -33.15 -10.70 -10.34
N ARG A 177 -33.09 -11.97 -10.75
CA ARG A 177 -32.08 -12.96 -10.31
C ARG A 177 -30.72 -12.92 -11.07
N SER A 178 -30.53 -12.06 -12.08
CA SER A 178 -29.33 -12.09 -12.95
C SER A 178 -28.25 -11.04 -12.67
N CYS A 179 -28.54 -10.00 -11.89
CA CYS A 179 -27.63 -8.86 -11.79
C CYS A 179 -26.39 -9.16 -10.93
N LYS A 180 -25.17 -8.97 -11.49
CA LYS A 180 -23.94 -9.10 -10.71
C LYS A 180 -23.85 -7.97 -9.70
N SER A 181 -23.53 -8.32 -8.46
CA SER A 181 -23.44 -7.36 -7.37
C SER A 181 -22.31 -7.70 -6.41
N VAL A 182 -21.75 -6.65 -5.80
CA VAL A 182 -20.67 -6.77 -4.80
C VAL A 182 -20.90 -5.74 -3.71
N SER A 183 -20.92 -6.15 -2.45
CA SER A 183 -21.11 -5.20 -1.35
C SER A 183 -19.93 -4.24 -1.21
N ALA A 184 -20.20 -2.99 -0.82
CA ALA A 184 -19.16 -2.00 -0.60
C ALA A 184 -18.13 -2.47 0.45
N SER A 185 -18.57 -3.20 1.47
CA SER A 185 -17.68 -3.75 2.52
C SER A 185 -16.72 -4.81 1.98
N VAL A 186 -17.12 -5.59 0.97
CA VAL A 186 -16.22 -6.51 0.26
C VAL A 186 -15.21 -5.74 -0.57
N LEU A 187 -15.63 -4.70 -1.27
CA LEU A 187 -14.75 -3.85 -2.08
C LEU A 187 -13.70 -3.16 -1.22
N LEU A 188 -14.09 -2.54 -0.09
CA LEU A 188 -13.15 -1.89 0.82
C LEU A 188 -12.12 -2.89 1.39
N ARG A 189 -12.55 -4.08 1.82
CA ARG A 189 -11.63 -5.15 2.28
C ARG A 189 -10.70 -5.67 1.18
N LYS A 190 -11.07 -5.51 -0.09
CA LYS A 190 -10.29 -5.90 -1.26
C LYS A 190 -9.50 -4.74 -1.87
N LEU A 191 -9.55 -3.54 -1.29
CA LEU A 191 -8.67 -2.44 -1.69
C LEU A 191 -7.22 -2.81 -1.34
N ARG A 192 -6.30 -2.64 -2.27
CA ARG A 192 -4.89 -3.05 -2.17
C ARG A 192 -3.93 -1.94 -2.51
N TRP A 193 -4.29 -1.09 -3.46
CA TRP A 193 -3.52 0.10 -3.76
C TRP A 193 -4.41 1.23 -4.30
N SER A 194 -3.95 2.46 -4.12
CA SER A 194 -4.42 3.65 -4.85
C SER A 194 -3.22 4.48 -5.31
N THR A 195 -3.36 5.21 -6.40
CA THR A 195 -2.29 6.04 -7.00
C THR A 195 -2.64 7.52 -6.89
N LEU A 196 -1.66 8.37 -6.58
CA LEU A 196 -1.79 9.84 -6.56
C LEU A 196 -0.77 10.45 -7.51
N GLY A 197 -1.09 11.61 -8.10
CA GLY A 197 -0.19 12.24 -9.05
C GLY A 197 -0.08 11.44 -10.35
N LEU A 198 1.11 11.43 -10.95
CA LEU A 198 1.37 10.71 -12.20
C LEU A 198 1.03 9.22 -12.08
N GLN A 199 0.26 8.73 -13.05
CA GLN A 199 -0.27 7.37 -13.03
C GLN A 199 0.74 6.38 -13.59
N PHE A 200 1.01 5.32 -12.82
CA PHE A 200 1.85 4.22 -13.28
C PHE A 200 1.04 3.24 -14.16
N ASP A 201 1.52 2.99 -15.37
CA ASP A 201 1.01 1.95 -16.26
C ASP A 201 1.74 0.64 -15.96
N TRP A 202 1.06 -0.28 -15.26
CA TRP A 202 1.61 -1.59 -14.89
C TRP A 202 1.96 -2.47 -16.09
N SER A 203 1.27 -2.32 -17.22
CA SER A 203 1.53 -3.10 -18.43
C SER A 203 2.79 -2.62 -19.13
N LYS A 204 3.00 -1.30 -19.19
CA LYS A 204 4.19 -0.68 -19.80
C LYS A 204 5.35 -0.47 -18.83
N ARG A 205 5.12 -0.66 -17.53
CA ARG A 205 6.06 -0.37 -16.43
C ARG A 205 6.62 1.04 -16.49
N ASN A 206 5.79 2.02 -16.83
CA ASN A 206 6.20 3.41 -16.98
C ASN A 206 5.07 4.36 -16.57
N TYR A 207 5.41 5.60 -16.22
CA TYR A 207 4.43 6.65 -15.97
C TYR A 207 3.78 7.09 -17.27
N ASN A 208 2.47 7.30 -17.22
CA ASN A 208 1.70 7.81 -18.35
C ASN A 208 1.05 9.15 -17.99
N VAL A 209 1.68 10.23 -18.44
CA VAL A 209 1.21 11.62 -18.26
C VAL A 209 -0.13 11.90 -18.93
N SER A 210 -0.54 11.09 -19.91
CA SER A 210 -1.82 11.26 -20.62
C SER A 210 -3.00 10.69 -19.85
N LEU A 211 -2.76 9.87 -18.82
CA LEU A 211 -3.84 9.35 -17.99
C LEU A 211 -4.38 10.46 -17.08
N PRO A 212 -5.71 10.55 -16.88
CA PRO A 212 -6.29 11.48 -15.94
C PRO A 212 -5.68 11.29 -14.55
N HIS A 213 -5.27 12.40 -13.94
CA HIS A 213 -4.74 12.42 -12.59
C HIS A 213 -4.96 13.76 -11.91
N ASN A 214 -5.09 13.72 -10.59
CA ASN A 214 -5.02 14.91 -9.76
C ASN A 214 -3.58 15.14 -9.30
N LYS A 215 -3.27 16.38 -8.95
CA LYS A 215 -2.06 16.69 -8.18
C LYS A 215 -2.10 15.93 -6.85
N ILE A 216 -0.92 15.57 -6.36
CA ILE A 216 -0.77 15.09 -4.98
C ILE A 216 -1.21 16.25 -4.05
N PRO A 217 -1.96 15.99 -2.96
CA PRO A 217 -2.36 17.03 -2.02
C PRO A 217 -1.16 17.82 -1.51
N ASP A 218 -1.27 19.15 -1.46
CA ASP A 218 -0.15 20.04 -1.13
C ASP A 218 0.44 19.72 0.24
N GLU A 219 -0.39 19.39 1.23
CA GLU A 219 0.10 18.99 2.56
C GLU A 219 0.90 17.68 2.52
N LEU A 220 0.52 16.74 1.65
CA LEU A 220 1.28 15.50 1.48
C LEU A 220 2.59 15.77 0.74
N CYS A 221 2.59 16.69 -0.23
CA CYS A 221 3.82 17.15 -0.88
C CYS A 221 4.78 17.81 0.10
N GLN A 222 4.29 18.70 0.97
CA GLN A 222 5.09 19.35 1.99
C GLN A 222 5.67 18.35 2.99
N LEU A 223 4.85 17.37 3.40
CA LEU A 223 5.33 16.29 4.26
C LEU A 223 6.43 15.47 3.59
N ALA A 224 6.23 15.05 2.33
CA ALA A 224 7.23 14.31 1.57
C ALA A 224 8.55 15.09 1.46
N LYS A 225 8.48 16.38 1.13
CA LYS A 225 9.63 17.29 1.07
C LYS A 225 10.36 17.38 2.41
N LYS A 226 9.61 17.57 3.50
CA LYS A 226 10.16 17.60 4.87
C LYS A 226 10.91 16.30 5.16
N LEU A 227 10.27 15.15 4.99
CA LEU A 227 10.85 13.85 5.32
C LEU A 227 12.03 13.44 4.40
N ALA A 228 12.05 13.92 3.16
CA ALA A 228 13.14 13.65 2.22
C ALA A 228 14.36 14.56 2.45
N ALA A 229 14.19 15.72 3.08
CA ALA A 229 15.26 16.72 3.26
C ALA A 229 16.58 16.16 3.81
N PRO A 230 16.62 15.23 4.79
CA PRO A 230 17.88 14.64 5.27
C PRO A 230 18.68 13.89 4.21
N ALA A 231 18.03 13.43 3.14
CA ALA A 231 18.64 12.66 2.06
C ALA A 231 18.96 13.53 0.81
N MET A 232 18.57 14.80 0.80
CA MET A 232 18.76 15.68 -0.35
C MET A 232 20.16 16.32 -0.37
N PRO A 233 20.78 16.48 -1.55
CA PRO A 233 21.97 17.31 -1.70
C PRO A 233 21.73 18.76 -1.26
N MET A 234 22.80 19.44 -0.84
CA MET A 234 22.73 20.86 -0.45
C MET A 234 22.21 21.71 -1.60
N GLY A 235 21.09 22.40 -1.37
CA GLY A 235 20.45 23.29 -2.35
C GLY A 235 19.41 22.61 -3.25
N GLU A 236 19.20 21.30 -3.11
CA GLU A 236 18.16 20.57 -3.83
C GLU A 236 16.92 20.32 -2.95
N GLU A 237 15.74 20.23 -3.57
CA GLU A 237 14.48 19.93 -2.91
C GLU A 237 13.79 18.77 -3.63
N PHE A 238 13.26 17.82 -2.84
CA PHE A 238 12.50 16.70 -3.38
C PHE A 238 11.20 17.17 -4.06
N GLN A 239 10.88 16.62 -5.23
CA GLN A 239 9.66 16.93 -5.97
C GLN A 239 8.75 15.69 -6.02
N PRO A 240 7.72 15.61 -5.15
CA PRO A 240 6.76 14.51 -5.19
C PRO A 240 5.82 14.67 -6.40
N GLU A 241 5.98 13.80 -7.39
CA GLU A 241 5.17 13.81 -8.63
C GLU A 241 4.22 12.61 -8.74
N ALA A 242 4.54 11.50 -8.07
CA ALA A 242 3.73 10.30 -8.01
C ALA A 242 3.77 9.68 -6.61
N ALA A 243 2.67 9.07 -6.18
CA ALA A 243 2.62 8.27 -4.96
C ALA A 243 1.73 7.04 -5.13
N ILE A 244 2.05 5.98 -4.38
CA ILE A 244 1.28 4.75 -4.32
C ILE A 244 0.97 4.48 -2.84
N VAL A 245 -0.32 4.40 -2.52
CA VAL A 245 -0.80 4.07 -1.19
C VAL A 245 -1.15 2.60 -1.19
N ASN A 246 -0.52 1.80 -0.33
CA ASN A 246 -0.74 0.37 -0.24
C ASN A 246 -1.61 0.03 0.98
N TYR A 247 -2.61 -0.82 0.79
CA TYR A 247 -3.53 -1.27 1.83
C TYR A 247 -3.29 -2.76 2.11
N PHE A 248 -2.78 -3.04 3.31
CA PHE A 248 -2.52 -4.40 3.75
C PHE A 248 -3.63 -4.88 4.67
N ALA A 249 -4.20 -6.05 4.36
CA ALA A 249 -5.05 -6.76 5.30
C ALA A 249 -4.18 -7.45 6.36
N SER A 250 -4.78 -7.82 7.49
CA SER A 250 -4.11 -8.57 8.57
C SER A 250 -3.49 -9.92 8.11
N GLU A 251 -3.76 -10.39 6.90
CA GLU A 251 -3.26 -11.64 6.33
C GLU A 251 -2.42 -11.36 5.07
N ILE A 252 -1.15 -10.97 5.23
CA ILE A 252 -0.19 -10.91 4.11
C ILE A 252 0.30 -12.34 3.82
N GLY A 253 -0.55 -13.11 3.15
CA GLY A 253 -0.20 -14.41 2.57
C GLY A 253 0.53 -14.25 1.23
N GLY A 254 1.86 -14.10 1.27
CA GLY A 254 2.75 -14.66 0.25
C GLY A 254 2.85 -14.03 -1.14
N LYS A 255 2.36 -12.81 -1.38
CA LYS A 255 2.81 -11.99 -2.52
C LYS A 255 3.19 -10.62 -2.00
N LEU A 256 4.49 -10.42 -1.76
CA LEU A 256 5.04 -9.08 -1.72
C LEU A 256 4.90 -8.49 -3.13
N VAL A 257 4.51 -7.22 -3.17
CA VAL A 257 4.74 -6.35 -4.32
C VAL A 257 6.25 -6.41 -4.58
N THR A 258 6.65 -6.89 -5.76
CA THR A 258 8.06 -6.88 -6.15
C THR A 258 8.55 -5.42 -6.14
N PRO A 259 9.72 -5.13 -5.56
CA PRO A 259 10.33 -3.80 -5.60
C PRO A 259 10.93 -3.47 -6.97
N ASP A 260 10.33 -3.94 -8.07
CA ASP A 260 10.74 -3.58 -9.44
C ASP A 260 10.21 -2.18 -9.84
N LEU A 261 9.58 -1.46 -8.91
CA LEU A 261 9.29 -0.03 -9.06
C LEU A 261 10.59 0.74 -8.75
N PRO A 262 11.11 1.54 -9.69
CA PRO A 262 12.24 2.40 -9.39
C PRO A 262 11.84 3.35 -8.26
N TRP A 263 12.48 3.18 -7.10
CA TRP A 263 12.59 4.19 -6.04
C TRP A 263 11.27 4.87 -5.65
N THR A 264 10.23 4.09 -5.33
CA THR A 264 9.04 4.63 -4.67
C THR A 264 9.38 4.93 -3.21
N LEU A 265 9.42 6.22 -2.86
CA LEU A 265 9.41 6.69 -1.48
C LEU A 265 8.12 6.16 -0.82
N VAL A 266 8.26 5.20 0.08
CA VAL A 266 7.18 4.81 0.99
C VAL A 266 7.24 5.80 2.14
N ILE A 267 6.28 6.73 2.21
CA ILE A 267 5.97 7.44 3.45
C ILE A 267 5.13 6.51 4.32
#